data_AF-A0A354GML3-F1
#
_entry.id   AF-A0A354GML3-F1
#
_cell.length_a   1.000
_cell.length_b   1.000
_cell.length_c   1.000
_cell.angle_alpha   90.00
_cell.angle_beta   90.00
_cell.angle_gamma   90.00
#
_symmetry.space_group_name_H-M   'P 1'
#
loop_
_entity.id
_entity.type
_entity.pdbx_description
1 polymer ?
#
loop_
_entity_poly.entity_id
_entity_poly.type
_entity_poly.pdbx_seq_one_letter_code
_entity_poly.pdbx_strand_id
1 'polypeptide(L)'
;MLHARSPRRVLAVLLGTLAGCAFLALSTRAASLDDLQTSLKLIPADAAFYSSMLRNKEQVDLFAKSRAWAKLWSMPSVQEGWKYLEGEYKRPGGKLAVLRQLLDDEDNQELLALFSDIGSNEIFTYGDDSWVGFFDLYQDAYSTMQYQPLVAKLEDPNGDRSPTELQERAVLTVLAKDLDRVKVPNFVLGFKLSDAKRAENQIKRLEGLADALTASLPKLKGRVKRAKVGDASFLTLTMDGSQVPWDLIAWDKVEDKPGEFKALREKLKKMTLTISLGVHHDYLMLGIGASADHLARLGGDGPRLDQQAEFKPLAKFADRKLTSISYNSKAFLKLGAQTGTWTTSSAWPRPAWRRPTCPTNNAKPFSKY
;
A
#
# COMPACT_ATOMS: atom_id res chain seq x y z
N MET A 1 21.02 -21.49 56.37
CA MET A 1 21.46 -20.14 56.78
C MET A 1 22.14 -19.46 55.60
N LEU A 2 21.72 -18.22 55.28
CA LEU A 2 22.46 -17.17 54.54
C LEU A 2 22.86 -17.49 53.07
N HIS A 3 22.59 -16.72 52.02
CA HIS A 3 21.89 -15.45 51.85
C HIS A 3 21.59 -15.29 50.35
N ALA A 4 20.37 -14.85 50.03
CA ALA A 4 20.01 -14.37 48.70
C ALA A 4 20.78 -13.07 48.38
N ARG A 5 21.34 -12.96 47.18
CA ARG A 5 21.75 -11.67 46.59
C ARG A 5 21.15 -11.54 45.18
N SER A 6 20.50 -10.41 44.99
CA SER A 6 19.46 -10.07 44.02
C SER A 6 19.91 -9.92 42.55
N PRO A 7 19.00 -10.11 41.58
CA PRO A 7 19.24 -9.85 40.15
C PRO A 7 19.04 -8.36 39.83
N ARG A 8 19.96 -7.51 40.25
CA ARG A 8 19.92 -6.05 39.97
C ARG A 8 21.17 -5.48 39.28
N ARG A 9 22.11 -6.32 38.84
CA ARG A 9 23.36 -5.87 38.18
C ARG A 9 23.55 -6.31 36.73
N VAL A 10 22.61 -7.04 36.14
CA VAL A 10 22.63 -7.38 34.70
C VAL A 10 21.74 -6.43 33.87
N LEU A 11 20.86 -5.65 34.51
CA LEU A 11 19.97 -4.71 33.85
C LEU A 11 20.56 -3.30 33.63
N ALA A 12 21.75 -3.01 34.17
CA ALA A 12 22.36 -1.66 34.09
C ALA A 12 23.36 -1.49 32.92
N VAL A 13 23.71 -2.57 32.20
CA VAL A 13 24.64 -2.51 31.06
C VAL A 13 23.92 -2.58 29.71
N LEU A 14 22.64 -2.98 29.66
CA LEU A 14 21.83 -2.98 28.43
C LEU A 14 20.94 -1.73 28.28
N LEU A 15 20.80 -0.91 29.32
CA LEU A 15 20.09 0.38 29.28
C LEU A 15 20.99 1.56 28.88
N GLY A 16 22.30 1.34 28.70
CA GLY A 16 23.29 2.36 28.31
C GLY A 16 23.47 2.56 26.80
N THR A 17 22.95 1.65 25.96
CA THR A 17 23.16 1.70 24.49
C THR A 17 21.96 2.26 23.72
N LEU A 18 20.88 2.63 24.43
CA LEU A 18 19.66 3.25 23.87
C LEU A 18 19.44 4.69 24.35
N ALA A 19 20.51 5.33 24.87
CA ALA A 19 20.55 6.74 25.27
C ALA A 19 21.65 7.52 24.50
N GLY A 20 21.94 7.12 23.27
CA GLY A 20 22.90 7.78 22.37
C GLY A 20 22.22 8.60 21.27
N CYS A 21 21.24 9.43 21.63
CA CYS A 21 20.66 10.44 20.74
C CYS A 21 20.33 11.70 21.56
N ALA A 22 21.36 12.44 21.99
CA ALA A 22 21.23 13.88 22.24
C ALA A 22 22.63 14.51 22.31
N PHE A 23 22.85 15.54 21.47
CA PHE A 23 23.99 16.47 21.46
C PHE A 23 25.32 16.00 20.88
N LEU A 24 25.41 16.03 19.55
CA LEU A 24 26.31 16.94 18.82
C LEU A 24 25.59 17.40 17.54
N ALA A 25 24.62 18.30 17.68
CA ALA A 25 24.15 19.08 16.54
C ALA A 25 25.20 20.17 16.29
N LEU A 26 26.25 19.84 15.53
CA LEU A 26 26.89 20.85 14.70
C LEU A 26 25.77 21.43 13.83
N SER A 27 25.72 22.76 13.67
CA SER A 27 24.86 23.39 12.68
C SER A 27 25.31 22.94 11.29
N THR A 28 24.90 21.75 10.88
CA THR A 28 24.93 21.35 9.48
C THR A 28 23.99 22.29 8.75
N ARG A 29 24.47 22.87 7.64
CA ARG A 29 23.62 23.56 6.68
C ARG A 29 22.37 22.70 6.47
N ALA A 30 21.19 23.33 6.48
CA ALA A 30 19.99 22.66 6.01
C ALA A 30 20.30 22.13 4.61
N ALA A 31 20.42 20.82 4.47
CA ALA A 31 20.47 20.18 3.17
C ALA A 31 19.15 20.49 2.46
N SER A 32 19.22 20.77 1.17
CA SER A 32 17.98 21.05 0.43
C SER A 32 17.21 19.74 0.27
N LEU A 33 15.89 19.83 0.18
CA LEU A 33 15.11 18.68 -0.30
C LEU A 33 15.51 18.31 -1.75
N ASP A 34 16.22 19.21 -2.45
CA ASP A 34 16.79 18.93 -3.76
C ASP A 34 17.88 17.85 -3.73
N ASP A 35 18.53 17.64 -2.59
CA ASP A 35 19.54 16.58 -2.43
C ASP A 35 18.89 15.18 -2.31
N LEU A 36 17.59 15.12 -1.97
CA LEU A 36 16.83 13.88 -1.98
C LEU A 36 16.50 13.50 -3.44
N GLN A 37 17.31 12.60 -3.99
CA GLN A 37 17.10 11.98 -5.31
C GLN A 37 15.96 10.93 -5.23
N THR A 38 14.75 11.37 -4.91
CA THR A 38 13.57 10.51 -4.70
C THR A 38 12.37 10.94 -5.52
N SER A 39 11.37 10.06 -5.58
CA SER A 39 10.12 10.32 -6.29
C SER A 39 9.30 11.47 -5.72
N LEU A 40 9.59 11.92 -4.50
CA LEU A 40 8.82 12.94 -3.78
C LEU A 40 8.63 14.23 -4.61
N LYS A 41 9.62 14.62 -5.42
CA LYS A 41 9.59 15.81 -6.28
C LYS A 41 8.68 15.67 -7.50
N LEU A 42 8.36 14.42 -7.86
CA LEU A 42 7.45 14.11 -8.96
C LEU A 42 5.99 14.25 -8.49
N ILE A 43 5.73 14.13 -7.20
CA ILE A 43 4.38 13.94 -6.68
C ILE A 43 3.60 15.27 -6.65
N PRO A 44 2.41 15.34 -7.26
CA PRO A 44 1.52 16.49 -7.16
C PRO A 44 1.13 16.84 -5.71
N ALA A 45 0.90 18.12 -5.46
CA ALA A 45 0.51 18.64 -4.14
C ALA A 45 -0.84 18.11 -3.60
N ASP A 46 -1.75 17.67 -4.47
CA ASP A 46 -3.07 17.13 -4.13
C ASP A 46 -3.05 15.65 -3.72
N ALA A 47 -1.87 15.11 -3.39
CA ALA A 47 -1.72 13.79 -2.80
C ALA A 47 -2.70 13.56 -1.64
N ALA A 48 -3.54 12.53 -1.73
CA ALA A 48 -4.23 12.01 -0.56
C ALA A 48 -3.26 11.23 0.33
N PHE A 49 -2.40 10.43 -0.29
CA PHE A 49 -1.29 9.75 0.38
C PHE A 49 -0.10 9.57 -0.55
N TYR A 50 1.07 9.42 0.06
CA TYR A 50 2.31 9.05 -0.60
C TYR A 50 3.14 8.20 0.34
N SER A 51 3.80 7.17 -0.20
CA SER A 51 4.80 6.42 0.56
C SER A 51 5.92 5.96 -0.36
N SER A 52 7.15 6.00 0.12
CA SER A 52 8.30 5.41 -0.56
C SER A 52 9.13 4.57 0.39
N MET A 53 9.64 3.46 -0.13
CA MET A 53 10.70 2.66 0.45
C MET A 53 11.98 2.97 -0.32
N LEU A 54 13.05 3.32 0.40
CA LEU A 54 14.27 3.83 -0.17
C LEU A 54 15.44 2.90 0.15
N ARG A 55 16.38 2.75 -0.77
CA ARG A 55 17.67 2.06 -0.57
C ARG A 55 17.46 0.59 -0.19
N ASN A 56 16.43 -0.04 -0.76
CA ASN A 56 15.97 -1.37 -0.39
C ASN A 56 17.06 -2.42 -0.47
N LYS A 57 17.86 -2.42 -1.54
CA LYS A 57 18.99 -3.34 -1.70
C LYS A 57 20.02 -3.15 -0.58
N GLU A 58 20.36 -1.90 -0.23
CA GLU A 58 21.28 -1.64 0.88
C GLU A 58 20.71 -2.13 2.21
N GLN A 59 19.41 -1.95 2.46
CA GLN A 59 18.77 -2.45 3.67
C GLN A 59 18.82 -3.99 3.75
N VAL A 60 18.52 -4.68 2.65
CA VAL A 60 18.61 -6.14 2.55
C VAL A 60 20.05 -6.60 2.73
N ASP A 61 21.02 -5.96 2.08
CA ASP A 61 22.44 -6.31 2.18
C ASP A 61 22.98 -6.09 3.62
N LEU A 62 22.54 -5.04 4.30
CA LEU A 62 22.86 -4.79 5.71
C LEU A 62 22.27 -5.87 6.62
N PHE A 63 21.02 -6.26 6.39
CA PHE A 63 20.36 -7.32 7.15
C PHE A 63 21.01 -8.69 6.91
N ALA A 64 21.30 -9.03 5.65
CA ALA A 64 21.95 -10.28 5.26
C ALA A 64 23.37 -10.42 5.84
N LYS A 65 24.06 -9.31 6.08
CA LYS A 65 25.38 -9.27 6.73
C LYS A 65 25.30 -9.22 8.26
N SER A 66 24.11 -9.23 8.84
CA SER A 66 23.91 -9.10 10.28
C SER A 66 24.21 -10.39 11.04
N ARG A 67 24.62 -10.25 12.31
CA ARG A 67 24.77 -11.39 13.23
C ARG A 67 23.46 -12.13 13.48
N ALA A 68 22.33 -11.42 13.44
CA ALA A 68 21.01 -12.03 13.62
C ALA A 68 20.68 -12.98 12.46
N TRP A 69 20.94 -12.55 11.23
CA TRP A 69 20.78 -13.39 10.04
C TRP A 69 21.73 -14.59 10.05
N ALA A 70 23.01 -14.37 10.40
CA ALA A 70 23.97 -15.46 10.55
C ALA A 70 23.51 -16.49 11.60
N LYS A 71 22.96 -16.04 12.72
CA LYS A 71 22.41 -16.92 13.76
C LYS A 71 21.18 -17.69 13.27
N LEU A 72 20.27 -17.05 12.54
CA LEU A 72 19.10 -17.72 11.94
C LEU A 72 19.55 -18.85 11.00
N TRP A 73 20.51 -18.59 10.11
CA TRP A 73 21.05 -19.60 9.18
C TRP A 73 21.87 -20.71 9.85
N SER A 74 22.33 -20.50 11.08
CA SER A 74 22.99 -21.54 11.87
C SER A 74 22.02 -22.52 12.54
N MET A 75 20.70 -22.25 12.50
CA MET A 75 19.70 -23.13 13.11
C MET A 75 19.55 -24.42 12.28
N PRO A 76 19.58 -25.62 12.91
CA PRO A 76 19.44 -26.89 12.18
C PRO A 76 18.18 -26.96 11.31
N SER A 77 17.03 -26.51 11.81
CA SER A 77 15.77 -26.51 11.07
C SER A 77 15.81 -25.64 9.80
N VAL A 78 16.55 -24.53 9.83
CA VAL A 78 16.73 -23.66 8.64
C VAL A 78 17.62 -24.36 7.62
N GLN A 79 18.69 -25.01 8.06
CA GLN A 79 19.59 -25.76 7.17
C GLN A 79 18.91 -26.99 6.57
N GLU A 80 18.13 -27.71 7.36
CA GLU A 80 17.32 -28.85 6.88
C GLU A 80 16.24 -28.38 5.89
N GLY A 81 15.52 -27.30 6.22
CA GLY A 81 14.55 -26.69 5.32
C GLY A 81 15.19 -26.21 4.01
N TRP A 82 16.39 -25.63 4.06
CA TRP A 82 17.13 -25.22 2.87
C TRP A 82 17.55 -26.40 2.00
N LYS A 83 18.07 -27.49 2.60
CA LYS A 83 18.40 -28.72 1.87
C LYS A 83 17.18 -29.33 1.20
N TYR A 84 16.02 -29.33 1.88
CA TYR A 84 14.76 -29.77 1.29
C TYR A 84 14.37 -28.91 0.07
N LEU A 85 14.44 -27.59 0.20
CA LEU A 85 14.16 -26.66 -0.89
C LEU A 85 15.14 -26.83 -2.07
N GLU A 86 16.43 -26.99 -1.79
CA GLU A 86 17.44 -27.24 -2.82
C GLU A 86 17.20 -28.58 -3.54
N GLY A 87 16.80 -29.61 -2.79
CA GLY A 87 16.40 -30.90 -3.34
C GLY A 87 15.19 -30.77 -4.27
N GLU A 88 14.13 -30.08 -3.84
CA GLU A 88 12.96 -29.78 -4.69
C GLU A 88 13.31 -28.90 -5.88
N TYR A 89 14.23 -27.95 -5.70
CA TYR A 89 14.71 -27.09 -6.77
C TYR A 89 15.47 -27.88 -7.82
N LYS A 90 16.20 -28.94 -7.47
CA LYS A 90 16.95 -29.79 -8.43
C LYS A 90 16.11 -30.91 -9.04
N ARG A 91 15.03 -31.34 -8.38
CA ARG A 91 14.17 -32.46 -8.82
C ARG A 91 13.54 -32.20 -10.21
N PRO A 92 13.81 -33.03 -11.24
CA PRO A 92 13.17 -32.91 -12.55
C PRO A 92 11.64 -33.03 -12.42
N GLY A 93 10.89 -32.15 -13.09
CA GLY A 93 9.42 -32.13 -13.02
C GLY A 93 8.83 -31.80 -11.63
N GLY A 94 9.65 -31.29 -10.69
CA GLY A 94 9.21 -30.87 -9.36
C GLY A 94 8.40 -29.57 -9.37
N LYS A 95 7.84 -29.20 -8.21
CA LYS A 95 7.01 -27.98 -8.07
C LYS A 95 7.76 -26.69 -8.39
N LEU A 96 9.09 -26.72 -8.30
CA LEU A 96 9.98 -25.59 -8.61
C LEU A 96 10.58 -25.66 -10.03
N ALA A 97 10.19 -26.63 -10.86
CA ALA A 97 10.72 -26.77 -12.22
C ALA A 97 10.43 -25.55 -13.09
N VAL A 98 9.21 -24.98 -13.00
CA VAL A 98 8.84 -23.75 -13.73
C VAL A 98 9.69 -22.56 -13.28
N LEU A 99 9.92 -22.41 -11.96
CA LEU A 99 10.77 -21.34 -11.43
C LEU A 99 12.22 -21.49 -11.92
N ARG A 100 12.77 -22.71 -11.88
CA ARG A 100 14.10 -22.99 -12.40
C ARG A 100 14.21 -22.71 -13.89
N GLN A 101 13.23 -23.14 -14.68
CA GLN A 101 13.19 -22.87 -16.12
C GLN A 101 13.17 -21.36 -16.40
N LEU A 102 12.40 -20.59 -15.63
CA LEU A 102 12.40 -19.12 -15.75
C LEU A 102 13.77 -18.51 -15.42
N LEU A 103 14.47 -19.04 -14.41
CA LEU A 103 15.78 -18.56 -13.95
C LEU A 103 16.92 -18.92 -14.91
N ASP A 104 16.86 -20.11 -15.50
CA ASP A 104 17.92 -20.67 -16.34
C ASP A 104 17.81 -20.25 -17.81
N ASP A 105 16.64 -19.78 -18.25
CA ASP A 105 16.41 -19.31 -19.62
C ASP A 105 17.14 -17.97 -19.89
N GLU A 106 18.02 -17.97 -20.89
CA GLU A 106 18.81 -16.80 -21.28
C GLU A 106 17.93 -15.62 -21.73
N ASP A 107 16.77 -15.90 -22.33
CA ASP A 107 15.81 -14.89 -22.78
C ASP A 107 15.12 -14.17 -21.60
N ASN A 108 15.27 -14.68 -20.38
CA ASN A 108 14.70 -14.10 -19.17
C ASN A 108 15.73 -13.37 -18.31
N GLN A 109 17.02 -13.36 -18.66
CA GLN A 109 18.06 -12.68 -17.87
C GLN A 109 17.81 -11.18 -17.73
N GLU A 110 17.37 -10.52 -18.80
CA GLU A 110 16.96 -9.11 -18.72
C GLU A 110 15.75 -8.89 -17.80
N LEU A 111 14.79 -9.80 -17.82
CA LEU A 111 13.59 -9.72 -16.98
C LEU A 111 13.95 -9.93 -15.49
N LEU A 112 14.83 -10.87 -15.19
CA LEU A 112 15.36 -11.10 -13.83
C LEU A 112 16.18 -9.91 -13.34
N ALA A 113 17.01 -9.34 -14.21
CA ALA A 113 17.78 -8.13 -13.91
C ALA A 113 16.84 -6.93 -13.68
N LEU A 114 15.73 -6.83 -14.41
CA LEU A 114 14.70 -5.83 -14.16
C LEU A 114 14.00 -6.06 -12.81
N PHE A 115 13.59 -7.30 -12.49
CA PHE A 115 12.95 -7.62 -11.20
C PHE A 115 13.85 -7.27 -10.00
N SER A 116 15.15 -7.53 -10.13
CA SER A 116 16.14 -7.11 -9.14
C SER A 116 16.22 -5.58 -9.04
N ASP A 117 16.25 -4.88 -10.18
CA ASP A 117 16.37 -3.42 -10.23
C ASP A 117 15.16 -2.70 -9.63
N ILE A 118 13.93 -3.10 -10.00
CA ILE A 118 12.69 -2.49 -9.47
C ILE A 118 12.59 -2.62 -7.94
N GLY A 119 13.16 -3.68 -7.37
CA GLY A 119 13.20 -3.90 -5.93
C GLY A 119 14.31 -3.16 -5.21
N SER A 120 15.31 -2.63 -5.91
CA SER A 120 16.61 -2.25 -5.33
C SER A 120 16.69 -0.82 -4.79
N ASN A 121 16.21 0.15 -5.56
CA ASN A 121 16.52 1.56 -5.30
C ASN A 121 15.40 2.26 -4.54
N GLU A 122 14.27 2.50 -5.19
CA GLU A 122 13.10 3.12 -4.57
C GLU A 122 11.84 2.47 -5.13
N ILE A 123 10.91 2.19 -4.24
CA ILE A 123 9.53 1.83 -4.60
C ILE A 123 8.64 2.89 -3.98
N PHE A 124 7.79 3.53 -4.77
CA PHE A 124 6.83 4.49 -4.26
C PHE A 124 5.40 4.15 -4.64
N THR A 125 4.46 4.52 -3.78
CA THR A 125 3.03 4.53 -4.06
C THR A 125 2.46 5.91 -3.81
N TYR A 126 1.47 6.27 -4.62
CA TYR A 126 0.78 7.55 -4.55
C TYR A 126 -0.68 7.39 -4.94
N GLY A 127 -1.54 8.13 -4.24
CA GLY A 127 -2.93 8.35 -4.63
C GLY A 127 -3.27 9.83 -4.51
N ASP A 128 -3.96 10.38 -5.52
CA ASP A 128 -4.44 11.76 -5.49
C ASP A 128 -5.71 11.92 -4.64
N ASP A 129 -6.28 13.11 -4.62
CA ASP A 129 -7.47 13.46 -3.83
C ASP A 129 -8.70 12.59 -4.11
N SER A 130 -8.79 11.93 -5.28
CA SER A 130 -9.86 10.99 -5.60
C SER A 130 -9.94 9.81 -4.63
N TRP A 131 -8.82 9.47 -3.97
CA TRP A 131 -8.79 8.44 -2.93
C TRP A 131 -9.55 8.81 -1.66
N VAL A 132 -9.77 10.09 -1.37
CA VAL A 132 -10.50 10.49 -0.16
C VAL A 132 -11.95 10.01 -0.26
N GLY A 133 -12.65 10.35 -1.34
CA GLY A 133 -14.04 9.93 -1.53
C GLY A 133 -14.17 8.42 -1.79
N PHE A 134 -13.23 7.83 -2.52
CA PHE A 134 -13.22 6.39 -2.78
C PHE A 134 -13.03 5.57 -1.49
N PHE A 135 -12.07 5.94 -0.64
CA PHE A 135 -11.77 5.21 0.59
C PHE A 135 -12.92 5.29 1.59
N ASP A 136 -13.56 6.45 1.70
CA ASP A 136 -14.77 6.65 2.50
C ASP A 136 -15.92 5.72 2.04
N LEU A 137 -16.19 5.67 0.74
CA LEU A 137 -17.19 4.74 0.17
C LEU A 137 -16.80 3.27 0.39
N TYR A 138 -15.51 2.94 0.25
CA TYR A 138 -15.02 1.59 0.52
C TYR A 138 -15.22 1.21 1.99
N GLN A 139 -14.98 2.12 2.93
CA GLN A 139 -15.23 1.89 4.35
C GLN A 139 -16.73 1.71 4.65
N ASP A 140 -17.60 2.50 4.03
CA ASP A 140 -19.07 2.32 4.13
C ASP A 140 -19.49 0.92 3.64
N ALA A 141 -18.97 0.48 2.49
CA ALA A 141 -19.30 -0.82 1.91
C ALA A 141 -18.69 -1.98 2.72
N TYR A 142 -17.45 -1.85 3.17
CA TYR A 142 -16.76 -2.86 3.96
C TYR A 142 -17.38 -3.04 5.34
N SER A 143 -17.66 -1.93 6.04
CA SER A 143 -18.36 -1.97 7.33
C SER A 143 -19.76 -2.58 7.19
N THR A 144 -20.47 -2.25 6.12
CA THR A 144 -21.74 -2.89 5.75
C THR A 144 -21.57 -4.40 5.66
N MET A 145 -20.62 -4.90 4.86
CA MET A 145 -20.36 -6.35 4.73
C MET A 145 -20.00 -7.02 6.07
N GLN A 146 -19.23 -6.35 6.93
CA GLN A 146 -18.80 -6.88 8.22
C GLN A 146 -19.97 -7.07 9.20
N TYR A 147 -20.90 -6.12 9.24
CA TYR A 147 -22.06 -6.18 10.14
C TYR A 147 -23.33 -6.75 9.49
N GLN A 148 -23.29 -7.00 8.17
CA GLN A 148 -24.44 -7.50 7.42
C GLN A 148 -25.07 -8.75 8.03
N PRO A 149 -24.33 -9.80 8.44
CA PRO A 149 -24.95 -11.01 8.98
C PRO A 149 -25.76 -10.79 10.26
N LEU A 150 -25.45 -9.74 11.03
CA LEU A 150 -26.23 -9.34 12.21
C LEU A 150 -27.50 -8.60 11.80
N VAL A 151 -27.39 -7.69 10.83
CA VAL A 151 -28.52 -6.92 10.28
C VAL A 151 -29.49 -7.83 9.51
N ALA A 152 -28.97 -8.78 8.73
CA ALA A 152 -29.71 -9.79 7.98
C ALA A 152 -30.76 -10.51 8.85
N LYS A 153 -30.35 -10.95 10.04
CA LYS A 153 -31.23 -11.67 10.99
C LYS A 153 -32.36 -10.79 11.54
N LEU A 154 -32.22 -9.47 11.47
CA LEU A 154 -33.21 -8.51 11.92
C LEU A 154 -34.13 -8.05 10.78
N GLU A 155 -33.57 -7.86 9.59
CA GLU A 155 -34.31 -7.38 8.40
C GLU A 155 -35.07 -8.50 7.67
N ASP A 156 -34.59 -9.74 7.75
CA ASP A 156 -35.24 -10.92 7.17
C ASP A 156 -35.43 -12.02 8.23
N PRO A 157 -36.37 -11.83 9.19
CA PRO A 157 -36.65 -12.82 10.22
C PRO A 157 -37.29 -14.11 9.67
N ASN A 158 -37.84 -14.08 8.44
CA ASN A 158 -38.48 -15.21 7.79
C ASN A 158 -37.51 -16.04 6.93
N GLY A 159 -36.35 -15.48 6.57
CA GLY A 159 -35.32 -16.13 5.77
C GLY A 159 -35.68 -16.24 4.29
N ASP A 160 -36.42 -15.27 3.75
CA ASP A 160 -36.85 -15.24 2.36
C ASP A 160 -35.68 -14.99 1.38
N ARG A 161 -34.57 -14.41 1.86
CA ARG A 161 -33.34 -14.16 1.11
C ARG A 161 -32.16 -14.91 1.70
N SER A 162 -31.28 -15.37 0.81
CA SER A 162 -29.98 -15.93 1.20
C SER A 162 -29.05 -14.85 1.77
N PRO A 163 -28.06 -15.23 2.61
CA PRO A 163 -27.04 -14.31 3.10
C PRO A 163 -26.31 -13.56 1.97
N THR A 164 -26.06 -14.24 0.84
CA THR A 164 -25.43 -13.64 -0.34
C THR A 164 -26.29 -12.54 -0.96
N GLU A 165 -27.59 -12.79 -1.15
CA GLU A 165 -28.53 -11.80 -1.72
C GLU A 165 -28.66 -10.56 -0.82
N LEU A 166 -28.70 -10.76 0.50
CA LEU A 166 -28.74 -9.66 1.47
C LEU A 166 -27.42 -8.87 1.50
N GLN A 167 -26.28 -9.55 1.35
CA GLN A 167 -24.97 -8.91 1.25
C GLN A 167 -24.81 -8.09 -0.03
N GLU A 168 -25.21 -8.64 -1.18
CA GLU A 168 -25.23 -7.95 -2.47
C GLU A 168 -26.12 -6.71 -2.39
N ARG A 169 -27.34 -6.85 -1.86
CA ARG A 169 -28.26 -5.72 -1.66
C ARG A 169 -27.63 -4.63 -0.83
N ALA A 170 -27.06 -4.97 0.33
CA ALA A 170 -26.49 -4.00 1.23
C ALA A 170 -25.35 -3.19 0.59
N VAL A 171 -24.46 -3.85 -0.15
CA VAL A 171 -23.39 -3.16 -0.90
C VAL A 171 -23.97 -2.27 -2.01
N LEU A 172 -24.92 -2.77 -2.80
CA LEU A 172 -25.56 -1.99 -3.86
C LEU A 172 -26.30 -0.76 -3.31
N THR A 173 -26.95 -0.88 -2.15
CA THR A 173 -27.59 0.23 -1.45
C THR A 173 -26.57 1.30 -1.03
N VAL A 174 -25.41 0.92 -0.49
CA VAL A 174 -24.33 1.87 -0.16
C VAL A 174 -23.87 2.61 -1.41
N LEU A 175 -23.59 1.89 -2.49
CA LEU A 175 -23.13 2.47 -3.74
C LEU A 175 -24.20 3.39 -4.38
N ALA A 176 -25.47 3.00 -4.32
CA ALA A 176 -26.58 3.76 -4.93
C ALA A 176 -26.93 5.03 -4.15
N LYS A 177 -26.68 5.07 -2.83
CA LYS A 177 -26.91 6.26 -2.00
C LYS A 177 -26.00 7.43 -2.37
N ASP A 178 -24.80 7.16 -2.86
CA ASP A 178 -23.85 8.19 -3.26
C ASP A 178 -23.11 7.79 -4.54
N LEU A 179 -23.79 8.01 -5.67
CA LEU A 179 -23.21 7.76 -6.97
C LEU A 179 -21.99 8.63 -7.23
N ASP A 180 -21.86 9.81 -6.63
CA ASP A 180 -20.76 10.74 -6.92
C ASP A 180 -19.42 10.26 -6.35
N ARG A 181 -19.44 9.49 -5.26
CA ARG A 181 -18.26 8.78 -4.74
C ARG A 181 -17.88 7.52 -5.54
N VAL A 182 -18.80 6.97 -6.36
CA VAL A 182 -18.51 5.81 -7.23
C VAL A 182 -17.63 6.24 -8.41
N LYS A 183 -16.31 6.23 -8.20
CA LYS A 183 -15.29 6.64 -9.17
C LYS A 183 -14.12 5.66 -9.14
N VAL A 184 -13.36 5.59 -10.24
CA VAL A 184 -12.06 4.92 -10.25
C VAL A 184 -11.04 5.89 -9.67
N PRO A 185 -10.39 5.60 -8.53
CA PRO A 185 -9.39 6.48 -7.97
C PRO A 185 -8.10 6.42 -8.80
N ASN A 186 -7.36 7.52 -8.84
CA ASN A 186 -6.06 7.55 -9.50
C ASN A 186 -4.98 7.05 -8.56
N PHE A 187 -4.22 6.04 -8.98
CA PHE A 187 -3.19 5.39 -8.21
C PHE A 187 -1.95 5.15 -9.04
N VAL A 188 -0.78 5.34 -8.43
CA VAL A 188 0.50 5.10 -9.09
C VAL A 188 1.40 4.29 -8.16
N LEU A 189 1.96 3.23 -8.72
CA LEU A 189 3.07 2.48 -8.15
C LEU A 189 4.29 2.69 -9.06
N GLY A 190 5.39 3.18 -8.52
CA GLY A 190 6.60 3.44 -9.28
C GLY A 190 7.85 2.79 -8.69
N PHE A 191 8.78 2.45 -9.56
CA PHE A 191 10.03 1.77 -9.22
C PHE A 191 11.20 2.52 -9.85
N LYS A 192 12.12 3.05 -9.05
CA LYS A 192 13.30 3.76 -9.58
C LYS A 192 14.24 2.75 -10.24
N LEU A 193 14.52 2.98 -11.51
CA LEU A 193 15.38 2.15 -12.33
C LEU A 193 16.82 2.69 -12.29
N SER A 194 17.78 1.78 -12.28
CA SER A 194 19.16 2.09 -12.66
C SER A 194 19.33 2.05 -14.18
N ASP A 195 18.46 1.33 -14.89
CA ASP A 195 18.49 1.15 -16.34
C ASP A 195 17.08 1.22 -16.95
N ALA A 196 16.69 2.43 -17.38
CA ALA A 196 15.41 2.69 -18.03
C ALA A 196 15.22 1.87 -19.33
N LYS A 197 16.29 1.65 -20.10
CA LYS A 197 16.21 0.95 -21.39
C LYS A 197 15.83 -0.51 -21.21
N ARG A 198 16.33 -1.16 -20.15
CA ARG A 198 15.95 -2.54 -19.80
C ARG A 198 14.43 -2.66 -19.58
N ALA A 199 13.85 -1.72 -18.83
CA ALA A 199 12.40 -1.71 -18.61
C ALA A 199 11.62 -1.47 -19.90
N GLU A 200 12.06 -0.53 -20.75
CA GLU A 200 11.44 -0.27 -22.05
C GLU A 200 11.46 -1.49 -22.97
N ASN A 201 12.56 -2.24 -23.00
CA ASN A 201 12.66 -3.48 -23.77
C ASN A 201 11.65 -4.54 -23.30
N GLN A 202 11.49 -4.71 -21.98
CA GLN A 202 10.51 -5.65 -21.43
C GLN A 202 9.07 -5.20 -21.67
N ILE A 203 8.79 -3.89 -21.67
CA ILE A 203 7.46 -3.37 -22.06
C ILE A 203 7.17 -3.64 -23.54
N LYS A 204 8.17 -3.50 -24.44
CA LYS A 204 8.00 -3.85 -25.86
C LYS A 204 7.73 -5.35 -26.05
N ARG A 205 8.42 -6.22 -25.30
CA ARG A 205 8.14 -7.67 -25.29
C ARG A 205 6.70 -7.95 -24.81
N LEU A 206 6.26 -7.25 -23.76
CA LEU A 206 4.88 -7.36 -23.24
C LEU A 206 3.84 -6.87 -24.26
N GLU A 207 4.13 -5.81 -25.02
CA GLU A 207 3.28 -5.33 -26.11
C GLU A 207 3.08 -6.40 -27.18
N GLY A 208 4.16 -7.08 -27.61
CA GLY A 208 4.06 -8.20 -28.55
C GLY A 208 3.23 -9.38 -28.02
N LEU A 209 3.33 -9.68 -26.72
CA LEU A 209 2.47 -10.69 -26.07
C LEU A 209 1.01 -10.24 -26.00
N ALA A 210 0.77 -8.96 -25.74
CA ALA A 210 -0.58 -8.40 -25.74
C ALA A 210 -1.21 -8.47 -27.13
N ASP A 211 -0.45 -8.16 -28.19
CA ASP A 211 -0.91 -8.29 -29.58
C ASP A 211 -1.34 -9.73 -29.88
N ALA A 212 -0.50 -10.72 -29.53
CA ALA A 212 -0.84 -12.13 -29.67
C ALA A 212 -2.11 -12.50 -28.88
N LEU A 213 -2.24 -12.01 -27.63
CA LEU A 213 -3.41 -12.26 -26.80
C LEU A 213 -4.70 -11.66 -27.40
N THR A 214 -4.62 -10.48 -28.00
CA THR A 214 -5.79 -9.85 -28.64
C THR A 214 -6.26 -10.61 -29.88
N ALA A 215 -5.37 -11.33 -30.56
CA ALA A 215 -5.73 -12.24 -31.65
C ALA A 215 -6.54 -13.45 -31.14
N SER A 216 -6.21 -13.99 -29.97
CA SER A 216 -6.94 -15.10 -29.34
C SER A 216 -8.20 -14.67 -28.59
N LEU A 217 -8.23 -13.44 -28.08
CA LEU A 217 -9.34 -12.87 -27.31
C LEU A 217 -9.83 -11.57 -27.99
N PRO A 218 -10.74 -11.67 -28.98
CA PRO A 218 -11.23 -10.51 -29.73
C PRO A 218 -11.82 -9.40 -28.84
N LYS A 219 -12.33 -9.75 -27.65
CA LYS A 219 -12.82 -8.79 -26.64
C LYS A 219 -11.77 -7.78 -26.17
N LEU A 220 -10.48 -8.10 -26.29
CA LEU A 220 -9.36 -7.22 -25.93
C LEU A 220 -8.84 -6.38 -27.10
N LYS A 221 -9.31 -6.63 -28.32
CA LYS A 221 -8.87 -5.91 -29.53
C LYS A 221 -9.14 -4.40 -29.37
N GLY A 222 -8.11 -3.60 -29.61
CA GLY A 222 -8.18 -2.13 -29.49
C GLY A 222 -8.22 -1.60 -28.04
N ARG A 223 -8.22 -2.49 -27.04
CA ARG A 223 -8.19 -2.11 -25.61
C ARG A 223 -6.77 -2.00 -25.07
N VAL A 224 -5.84 -2.78 -25.61
CA VAL A 224 -4.41 -2.60 -25.35
C VAL A 224 -3.82 -1.70 -26.43
N LYS A 225 -3.17 -0.61 -26.05
CA LYS A 225 -2.52 0.30 -26.99
C LYS A 225 -1.38 1.07 -26.35
N ARG A 226 -0.42 1.49 -27.18
CA ARG A 226 0.53 2.53 -26.82
C ARG A 226 -0.15 3.90 -26.82
N ALA A 227 0.00 4.65 -25.73
CA ALA A 227 -0.50 6.01 -25.60
C ALA A 227 0.62 6.95 -25.16
N LYS A 228 0.71 8.12 -25.81
CA LYS A 228 1.56 9.21 -25.34
C LYS A 228 0.84 9.93 -24.21
N VAL A 229 1.52 10.10 -23.08
CA VAL A 229 0.99 10.72 -21.86
C VAL A 229 2.04 11.72 -21.37
N GLY A 230 1.75 13.01 -21.52
CA GLY A 230 2.77 14.05 -21.37
C GLY A 230 3.88 13.88 -22.41
N ASP A 231 5.12 13.78 -21.93
CA ASP A 231 6.32 13.52 -22.73
C ASP A 231 6.70 12.02 -22.80
N ALA A 232 6.04 11.15 -22.03
CA ALA A 232 6.32 9.72 -21.96
C ALA A 232 5.31 8.87 -22.75
N SER A 233 5.65 7.58 -22.89
CA SER A 233 4.87 6.59 -23.64
C SER A 233 4.51 5.41 -22.73
N PHE A 234 3.22 5.11 -22.65
CA PHE A 234 2.68 4.05 -21.80
C PHE A 234 1.97 3.00 -22.64
N LEU A 235 2.17 1.73 -22.29
CA LEU A 235 1.29 0.65 -22.71
C LEU A 235 0.04 0.70 -21.82
N THR A 236 -1.11 0.90 -22.43
CA THR A 236 -2.39 1.09 -21.72
C THR A 236 -3.35 -0.05 -22.02
N LEU A 237 -4.03 -0.54 -20.99
CA LEU A 237 -5.19 -1.43 -21.09
C LEU A 237 -6.41 -0.67 -20.60
N THR A 238 -7.40 -0.48 -21.48
CA THR A 238 -8.65 0.21 -21.15
C THR A 238 -9.83 -0.76 -21.13
N MET A 239 -10.52 -0.80 -20.00
CA MET A 239 -11.73 -1.60 -19.80
C MET A 239 -12.88 -0.68 -19.43
N ASP A 240 -14.03 -0.90 -20.03
CA ASP A 240 -15.26 -0.18 -19.69
C ASP A 240 -16.19 -1.11 -18.91
N GLY A 241 -17.03 -0.52 -18.07
CA GLY A 241 -17.91 -1.27 -17.20
C GLY A 241 -18.95 -2.11 -17.93
N SER A 242 -19.22 -1.89 -19.22
CA SER A 242 -20.13 -2.77 -19.97
C SER A 242 -19.59 -4.19 -20.15
N GLN A 243 -18.28 -4.39 -19.94
CA GLN A 243 -17.66 -5.71 -20.00
C GLN A 243 -17.89 -6.56 -18.75
N VAL A 244 -18.34 -5.95 -17.65
CA VAL A 244 -18.71 -6.69 -16.46
C VAL A 244 -20.03 -7.42 -16.75
N PRO A 245 -20.13 -8.72 -16.45
CA PRO A 245 -21.34 -9.50 -16.71
C PRO A 245 -22.42 -9.18 -15.67
N TRP A 246 -22.97 -7.96 -15.72
CA TRP A 246 -23.99 -7.46 -14.79
C TRP A 246 -25.25 -8.33 -14.74
N ASP A 247 -25.52 -9.10 -15.79
CA ASP A 247 -26.68 -9.99 -15.87
C ASP A 247 -26.52 -11.26 -15.02
N LEU A 248 -25.33 -11.53 -14.47
CA LEU A 248 -25.14 -12.62 -13.50
C LEU A 248 -25.68 -12.29 -12.11
N ILE A 249 -25.98 -11.02 -11.84
CA ILE A 249 -26.62 -10.59 -10.59
C ILE A 249 -28.12 -10.88 -10.72
N ALA A 250 -28.69 -11.60 -9.74
CA ALA A 250 -30.12 -11.88 -9.66
C ALA A 250 -30.90 -10.64 -9.19
N TRP A 251 -31.00 -9.63 -10.05
CA TRP A 251 -31.58 -8.31 -9.73
C TRP A 251 -32.99 -8.39 -9.15
N ASP A 252 -33.80 -9.34 -9.58
CA ASP A 252 -35.16 -9.61 -9.09
C ASP A 252 -35.20 -10.02 -7.62
N LYS A 253 -34.13 -10.64 -7.12
CA LYS A 253 -34.00 -11.07 -5.72
C LYS A 253 -33.38 -10.02 -4.82
N VAL A 254 -32.58 -9.14 -5.41
CA VAL A 254 -31.77 -8.14 -4.72
C VAL A 254 -32.47 -6.78 -4.65
N GLU A 255 -33.32 -6.44 -5.62
CA GLU A 255 -34.14 -5.21 -5.61
C GLU A 255 -35.44 -5.43 -4.80
N ASP A 256 -35.80 -4.48 -3.92
CA ASP A 256 -37.12 -4.46 -3.29
C ASP A 256 -38.17 -3.88 -4.24
N LYS A 257 -37.73 -2.97 -5.13
CA LYS A 257 -38.55 -2.33 -6.14
C LYS A 257 -37.87 -2.50 -7.50
N PRO A 258 -38.59 -2.95 -8.54
CA PRO A 258 -38.03 -3.08 -9.88
C PRO A 258 -37.33 -1.79 -10.33
N GLY A 259 -36.05 -1.88 -10.67
CA GLY A 259 -35.24 -0.76 -11.14
C GLY A 259 -34.61 0.10 -10.03
N GLU A 260 -34.68 -0.29 -8.77
CA GLU A 260 -34.06 0.41 -7.63
C GLU A 260 -32.58 0.76 -7.88
N PHE A 261 -31.81 -0.15 -8.49
CA PHE A 261 -30.38 0.06 -8.77
C PHE A 261 -30.11 0.49 -10.21
N LYS A 262 -31.12 0.90 -10.99
CA LYS A 262 -30.97 1.27 -12.41
C LYS A 262 -29.93 2.38 -12.61
N ALA A 263 -29.99 3.45 -11.82
CA ALA A 263 -29.04 4.57 -11.94
C ALA A 263 -27.60 4.15 -11.65
N LEU A 264 -27.39 3.31 -10.62
CA LEU A 264 -26.10 2.73 -10.29
C LEU A 264 -25.57 1.85 -11.43
N ARG A 265 -26.40 0.93 -11.95
CA ARG A 265 -26.04 0.07 -13.08
C ARG A 265 -25.60 0.86 -14.30
N GLU A 266 -26.38 1.89 -14.67
CA GLU A 266 -26.07 2.75 -15.80
C GLU A 266 -24.77 3.54 -15.59
N LYS A 267 -24.50 3.98 -14.35
CA LYS A 267 -23.22 4.62 -14.02
C LYS A 267 -22.06 3.63 -14.15
N LEU A 268 -22.15 2.46 -13.51
CA LEU A 268 -21.10 1.45 -13.51
C LEU A 268 -20.77 1.00 -14.94
N LYS A 269 -21.76 0.78 -15.80
CA LYS A 269 -21.55 0.44 -17.22
C LYS A 269 -20.75 1.48 -18.01
N LYS A 270 -20.86 2.77 -17.65
CA LYS A 270 -20.16 3.89 -18.30
C LYS A 270 -18.78 4.16 -17.71
N MET A 271 -18.45 3.57 -16.56
CA MET A 271 -17.14 3.77 -15.95
C MET A 271 -16.05 3.14 -16.81
N THR A 272 -14.90 3.79 -16.83
CA THR A 272 -13.71 3.32 -17.52
C THR A 272 -12.61 3.10 -16.49
N LEU A 273 -11.93 1.96 -16.60
CA LEU A 273 -10.71 1.62 -15.88
C LEU A 273 -9.57 1.55 -16.90
N THR A 274 -8.54 2.36 -16.69
CA THR A 274 -7.32 2.34 -17.47
C THR A 274 -6.16 1.92 -16.57
N ILE A 275 -5.48 0.85 -16.97
CA ILE A 275 -4.22 0.42 -16.37
C ILE A 275 -3.10 0.80 -17.35
N SER A 276 -2.08 1.49 -16.88
CA SER A 276 -0.99 2.02 -17.70
C SER A 276 0.36 1.56 -17.18
N LEU A 277 1.23 1.04 -18.04
CA LEU A 277 2.59 0.63 -17.72
C LEU A 277 3.58 1.35 -18.63
N GLY A 278 4.53 2.07 -18.07
CA GLY A 278 5.48 2.88 -18.84
C GLY A 278 6.69 3.29 -18.04
N VAL A 279 7.68 3.87 -18.72
CA VAL A 279 8.86 4.46 -18.09
C VAL A 279 8.78 5.98 -18.20
N HIS A 280 8.99 6.68 -17.09
CA HIS A 280 8.97 8.14 -17.03
C HIS A 280 9.85 8.62 -15.86
N HIS A 281 10.71 9.62 -16.10
CA HIS A 281 11.69 10.13 -15.11
C HIS A 281 12.57 9.04 -14.44
N ASP A 282 12.98 8.03 -15.22
CA ASP A 282 13.66 6.79 -14.81
C ASP A 282 12.88 5.93 -13.80
N TYR A 283 11.58 6.09 -13.70
CA TYR A 283 10.72 5.17 -12.96
C TYR A 283 9.96 4.28 -13.93
N LEU A 284 9.95 2.97 -13.68
CA LEU A 284 8.89 2.12 -14.19
C LEU A 284 7.63 2.43 -13.39
N MET A 285 6.55 2.82 -14.05
CA MET A 285 5.31 3.24 -13.42
C MET A 285 4.14 2.36 -13.85
N LEU A 286 3.39 1.88 -12.88
CA LEU A 286 2.06 1.28 -13.03
C LEU A 286 1.01 2.29 -12.52
N GLY A 287 0.25 2.87 -13.44
CA GLY A 287 -0.86 3.77 -13.16
C GLY A 287 -2.22 3.09 -13.29
N ILE A 288 -3.15 3.44 -12.41
CA ILE A 288 -4.55 3.02 -12.45
C ILE A 288 -5.41 4.27 -12.34
N GLY A 289 -6.39 4.45 -13.21
CA GLY A 289 -7.30 5.59 -13.15
C GLY A 289 -8.42 5.49 -14.18
N ALA A 290 -9.26 6.53 -14.28
CA ALA A 290 -10.28 6.62 -15.33
C ALA A 290 -9.68 6.88 -16.73
N SER A 291 -8.49 7.46 -16.76
CA SER A 291 -7.63 7.64 -17.93
C SER A 291 -6.16 7.62 -17.49
N ALA A 292 -5.23 7.67 -18.44
CA ALA A 292 -3.80 7.77 -18.14
C ALA A 292 -3.34 9.22 -17.82
N ASP A 293 -4.20 10.22 -17.96
CA ASP A 293 -3.81 11.64 -17.90
C ASP A 293 -3.20 12.06 -16.56
N HIS A 294 -3.59 11.38 -15.48
CA HIS A 294 -3.03 11.61 -14.14
C HIS A 294 -1.51 11.36 -14.08
N LEU A 295 -0.96 10.50 -14.94
CA LEU A 295 0.47 10.20 -15.00
C LEU A 295 1.27 11.37 -15.58
N ALA A 296 0.69 12.19 -16.47
CA ALA A 296 1.36 13.37 -17.02
C ALA A 296 1.59 14.48 -15.96
N ARG A 297 0.90 14.38 -14.82
CA ARG A 297 1.06 15.31 -13.69
C ARG A 297 2.30 15.00 -12.85
N LEU A 298 2.80 13.77 -12.91
CA LEU A 298 4.02 13.37 -12.21
C LEU A 298 5.21 14.06 -12.87
N GLY A 299 5.93 14.91 -12.13
CA GLY A 299 7.03 15.66 -12.73
C GLY A 299 6.64 16.77 -13.73
N GLY A 300 5.35 16.92 -14.07
CA GLY A 300 4.80 17.96 -14.97
C GLY A 300 4.61 19.35 -14.34
N ASP A 301 3.77 20.23 -14.86
CA ASP A 301 3.58 21.56 -14.25
C ASP A 301 2.74 21.52 -12.96
N GLY A 302 2.91 22.52 -12.10
CA GLY A 302 2.06 22.76 -10.92
C GLY A 302 2.71 22.50 -9.56
N PRO A 303 1.96 22.75 -8.46
CA PRO A 303 2.48 22.62 -7.11
C PRO A 303 2.85 21.17 -6.76
N ARG A 304 3.93 20.99 -6.01
CA ARG A 304 4.46 19.67 -5.63
C ARG A 304 4.30 19.35 -4.16
N LEU A 305 4.38 18.06 -3.86
CA LEU A 305 4.25 17.56 -2.50
C LEU A 305 5.42 17.97 -1.60
N ASP A 306 6.66 17.94 -2.11
CA ASP A 306 7.86 18.40 -1.39
C ASP A 306 7.84 19.89 -1.04
N GLN A 307 7.09 20.70 -1.79
CA GLN A 307 6.93 22.13 -1.56
C GLN A 307 5.93 22.45 -0.42
N GLN A 308 5.19 21.46 0.06
CA GLN A 308 4.22 21.64 1.14
C GLN A 308 4.92 21.99 2.46
N ALA A 309 4.26 22.81 3.29
CA ALA A 309 4.82 23.25 4.56
C ALA A 309 5.12 22.07 5.50
N GLU A 310 4.33 20.99 5.38
CA GLU A 310 4.46 19.73 6.10
C GLU A 310 5.81 19.03 5.85
N PHE A 311 6.46 19.25 4.70
CA PHE A 311 7.75 18.65 4.36
C PHE A 311 8.97 19.49 4.77
N LYS A 312 8.78 20.74 5.20
CA LYS A 312 9.89 21.60 5.69
C LYS A 312 10.75 20.92 6.77
N PRO A 313 10.20 20.15 7.75
CA PRO A 313 11.02 19.46 8.73
C PRO A 313 11.93 18.38 8.15
N LEU A 314 11.59 17.79 6.99
CA LEU A 314 12.35 16.71 6.36
C LEU A 314 13.73 17.18 5.90
N ALA A 315 13.89 18.47 5.57
CA ALA A 315 15.16 19.07 5.17
C ALA A 315 16.27 18.89 6.23
N LYS A 316 15.91 18.79 7.52
CA LYS A 316 16.86 18.54 8.63
C LYS A 316 17.48 17.13 8.58
N PHE A 317 16.92 16.24 7.78
CA PHE A 317 17.35 14.85 7.64
C PHE A 317 17.74 14.51 6.21
N ALA A 318 17.78 15.49 5.30
CA ALA A 318 18.09 15.26 3.89
C ALA A 318 19.55 14.81 3.67
N ASP A 319 20.45 15.11 4.60
CA ASP A 319 21.83 14.61 4.65
C ASP A 319 21.94 13.17 5.16
N ARG A 320 20.85 12.57 5.65
CA ARG A 320 20.83 11.23 6.22
C ARG A 320 20.36 10.18 5.23
N LYS A 321 20.76 8.94 5.52
CA LYS A 321 20.30 7.74 4.84
C LYS A 321 18.85 7.40 5.24
N LEU A 322 17.88 8.10 4.65
CA LEU A 322 16.46 7.78 4.84
C LEU A 322 16.13 6.40 4.25
N THR A 323 15.31 5.62 4.96
CA THR A 323 14.84 4.29 4.54
C THR A 323 13.41 4.31 4.01
N SER A 324 12.64 5.33 4.37
CA SER A 324 11.28 5.55 3.88
C SER A 324 10.84 7.00 4.07
N ILE A 325 9.86 7.43 3.27
CA ILE A 325 9.13 8.68 3.44
C ILE A 325 7.64 8.35 3.29
N SER A 326 6.80 8.84 4.20
CA SER A 326 5.35 8.62 4.11
C SER A 326 4.60 9.90 4.44
N TYR A 327 3.48 10.11 3.76
CA TYR A 327 2.60 11.25 3.90
C TYR A 327 1.15 10.83 3.73
N ASN A 328 0.28 11.46 4.52
CA ASN A 328 -1.17 11.37 4.38
C ASN A 328 -1.72 12.78 4.54
N SER A 329 -2.65 13.17 3.66
CA SER A 329 -3.30 14.46 3.74
C SER A 329 -4.20 14.55 4.96
N LYS A 330 -4.49 15.77 5.42
CA LYS A 330 -5.46 15.98 6.52
C LYS A 330 -6.83 15.41 6.20
N ALA A 331 -7.26 15.49 4.94
CA ALA A 331 -8.53 14.93 4.50
C ALA A 331 -8.53 13.40 4.60
N PHE A 332 -7.47 12.75 4.12
CA PHE A 332 -7.33 11.30 4.16
C PHE A 332 -7.18 10.77 5.59
N LEU A 333 -6.41 11.46 6.45
CA LEU A 333 -6.23 11.10 7.86
C LEU A 333 -7.54 11.14 8.67
N LYS A 334 -8.46 12.05 8.34
CA LYS A 334 -9.75 12.15 9.03
C LYS A 334 -10.58 10.86 8.88
N LEU A 335 -10.47 10.18 7.74
CA LEU A 335 -11.15 8.91 7.49
C LEU A 335 -10.63 7.80 8.41
N GLY A 336 -9.32 7.73 8.64
CA GLY A 336 -8.72 6.78 9.59
C GLY A 336 -8.95 7.11 11.07
N ALA A 337 -9.16 8.39 11.40
CA ALA A 337 -9.45 8.81 12.77
C ALA A 337 -10.91 8.52 13.19
N GLN A 338 -11.85 8.47 12.25
CA GLN A 338 -13.25 8.13 12.51
C GLN A 338 -13.45 6.67 12.93
N THR A 339 -12.51 5.77 12.59
CA THR A 339 -12.61 4.32 12.86
C THR A 339 -11.89 3.85 14.14
N GLY A 340 -11.36 4.75 14.97
CA GLY A 340 -10.77 4.38 16.27
C GLY A 340 -9.46 3.56 16.20
N THR A 341 -8.87 3.38 15.02
CA THR A 341 -7.65 2.60 14.80
C THR A 341 -6.44 3.49 14.59
N TRP A 342 -5.90 4.04 15.68
CA TRP A 342 -4.50 4.48 15.71
C TRP A 342 -3.71 3.59 16.67
N THR A 343 -2.97 2.64 16.11
CA THR A 343 -1.65 2.28 16.67
C THR A 343 -0.66 3.33 16.20
N THR A 344 -0.36 4.29 17.07
CA THR A 344 0.79 5.18 16.91
C THR A 344 2.07 4.36 16.95
N SER A 345 2.69 4.06 15.81
CA SER A 345 4.00 3.38 15.77
C SER A 345 5.19 4.28 16.10
N SER A 346 4.99 5.51 16.59
CA SER A 346 6.09 6.39 17.04
C SER A 346 5.81 7.25 18.27
N ALA A 347 4.75 6.96 19.03
CA ALA A 347 4.55 7.55 20.35
C ALA A 347 4.43 6.44 21.39
N TRP A 348 5.51 6.16 22.11
CA TRP A 348 5.43 5.43 23.37
C TRP A 348 4.40 6.14 24.26
N PRO A 349 3.39 5.44 24.79
CA PRO A 349 2.49 6.04 25.75
C PRO A 349 3.31 6.46 26.96
N ARG A 350 3.30 7.75 27.29
CA ARG A 350 3.83 8.20 28.59
C ARG A 350 3.03 7.45 29.66
N PRO A 351 3.66 6.72 30.59
CA PRO A 351 2.93 6.13 31.69
C PRO A 351 2.33 7.28 32.49
N ALA A 352 0.99 7.36 32.51
CA ALA A 352 0.27 8.20 33.45
C ALA A 352 0.47 7.58 34.84
N TRP A 353 1.58 7.93 35.49
CA TRP A 353 1.71 7.76 36.92
C TRP A 353 0.67 8.67 37.57
N ARG A 354 -0.52 8.09 37.83
CA ARG A 354 -1.50 8.64 38.75
C ARG A 354 -0.78 8.92 40.05
N ARG A 355 -0.67 10.18 40.44
CA ARG A 355 -0.45 10.54 41.84
C ARG A 355 -1.57 9.89 42.64
N PRO A 356 -1.31 9.13 43.71
CA PRO A 356 -2.38 8.68 44.59
C PRO A 356 -2.90 9.92 45.33
N THR A 357 -4.09 10.39 44.95
CA THR A 357 -4.83 11.39 45.73
C THR A 357 -5.79 10.69 46.68
N CYS A 358 -5.48 10.84 47.98
CA CYS A 358 -6.35 10.85 49.16
C CYS A 358 -7.13 9.57 49.54
N PRO A 359 -7.36 9.41 50.86
CA PRO A 359 -8.70 9.77 51.32
C PRO A 359 -8.67 10.83 52.43
N THR A 360 -9.56 11.79 52.26
CA THR A 360 -10.01 12.77 53.25
C THR A 360 -10.59 12.06 54.46
N ASN A 361 -10.02 12.36 55.63
CA ASN A 361 -10.48 11.89 56.91
C ASN A 361 -11.71 12.72 57.33
N ASN A 362 -12.89 12.09 57.43
CA ASN A 362 -14.08 12.68 58.03
C ASN A 362 -14.90 11.60 58.74
N ALA A 363 -14.60 11.39 60.03
CA ALA A 363 -15.56 10.88 60.99
C ALA A 363 -15.29 11.55 62.35
N LYS A 364 -16.34 12.20 62.87
CA LYS A 364 -16.41 12.98 64.11
C LYS A 364 -16.53 12.07 65.35
N PRO A 365 -16.42 12.62 66.58
CA PRO A 365 -15.93 11.94 67.78
C PRO A 365 -17.06 11.40 68.68
N PHE A 366 -16.80 10.29 69.40
CA PHE A 366 -17.44 9.89 70.67
C PHE A 366 -16.47 8.92 71.36
N SER A 367 -15.80 9.30 72.45
CA SER A 367 -16.24 9.27 73.86
C SER A 367 -16.14 7.87 74.50
N LYS A 368 -15.19 7.76 75.46
CA LYS A 368 -15.19 6.97 76.71
C LYS A 368 -16.13 5.75 76.78
N TYR A 369 -15.60 4.55 76.93
CA TYR A 369 -15.25 3.90 78.21
C TYR A 369 -14.34 2.70 77.94
#